data_AF-A0A7S1BVD7-F1
#
_entry.id   AF-A0A7S1BVD7-F1
#
_cell.length_a   1.000
_cell.length_b   1.000
_cell.length_c   1.000
_cell.angle_alpha   90.00
_cell.angle_beta   90.00
_cell.angle_gamma   90.00
#
_symmetry.space_group_name_H-M   'P 1'
#
loop_
_entity.id
_entity.type
_entity.pdbx_description
1 polymer ?
#
loop_
_entity_poly.entity_id
_entity_poly.type
_entity_poly.pdbx_seq_one_letter_code
_entity_poly.pdbx_strand_id
1 'polypeptide(L)'
;RPASFNNRNEKMIAVPRRISTLCAAVVTLLFMVPSLAFLSYSSNRMFSSTVPTSALASVAGPDTTVDGSLTTVTVPLGSGRSYPIYISPDLSDRVDLLRKHIKGKRVLLISNDVVAPLHMEKYVEMLSEDGTLTIDTHILPDGESNKRMEVLYTILDKAMELKLDRKCTFVALGGGVIGDMVGFAASIYQRGVNFIQVPTTVMAMVDSSVGGKTGVNHPLGKNMVGAFYQPECVFIDLNTLSTLPDRELSSGISEIIKYGLIRDQEFFEWQEANVPAMLARDADAMAFAVRRSCENKAEVVAADEREANVRATLNLGHTFGHAIENGSGYGTYLHGEAVSIGTVMAATMSARMGWIDNDLLKRVYNILEAAKQPVELPLDSPMNSELFLDLMASDKKVADGQLRLILLKGELGNCVFTGEFDHNAMVETVNDFVAECEGQSRLMALK
;
A
#
# COMPACT_ATOMS: atom_id res chain seq x y z
N ARG A 1 45.56 53.05 27.47
CA ARG A 1 45.61 54.25 28.34
C ARG A 1 44.77 55.33 27.65
N PRO A 2 43.77 55.98 28.30
CA PRO A 2 42.94 55.52 29.44
C PRO A 2 42.02 54.37 28.96
N ALA A 3 40.68 54.19 29.16
CA ALA A 3 39.59 54.69 30.03
C ALA A 3 38.48 53.57 30.07
N SER A 4 37.54 53.35 31.01
CA SER A 4 37.06 53.95 32.28
C SER A 4 35.72 54.74 32.25
N PHE A 5 34.80 54.38 33.18
CA PHE A 5 33.48 54.96 33.56
C PHE A 5 32.27 54.63 32.65
N ASN A 6 31.26 53.80 32.96
CA ASN A 6 30.46 53.43 34.16
C ASN A 6 28.99 53.95 34.09
N ASN A 7 28.06 53.06 34.45
CA ASN A 7 26.77 53.28 35.13
C ASN A 7 25.42 53.47 34.36
N ARG A 8 24.53 52.51 34.64
CA ARG A 8 23.05 52.51 34.78
C ARG A 8 22.25 53.79 34.48
N ASN A 9 21.14 53.63 33.72
CA ASN A 9 19.78 54.06 34.14
C ASN A 9 18.71 53.62 33.13
N GLU A 10 17.76 52.79 33.53
CA GLU A 10 16.40 52.75 32.95
C GLU A 10 15.36 52.67 34.07
N LYS A 11 14.18 53.26 33.83
CA LYS A 11 13.16 53.53 34.85
C LYS A 11 11.92 52.67 34.65
N MET A 12 11.26 52.33 35.76
CA MET A 12 9.89 51.84 35.74
C MET A 12 8.93 52.85 35.06
N ILE A 13 8.07 52.34 34.20
CA ILE A 13 6.76 52.92 33.85
C ILE A 13 5.73 51.82 34.12
N ALA A 14 4.53 52.17 34.60
CA ALA A 14 3.57 51.21 35.13
C ALA A 14 2.11 51.68 34.97
N VAL A 15 1.15 50.77 35.24
CA VAL A 15 -0.31 50.99 35.39
C VAL A 15 -1.04 51.21 34.04
N PRO A 16 -2.33 50.78 33.85
CA PRO A 16 -3.30 50.20 34.80
C PRO A 16 -3.83 48.78 34.49
N ARG A 17 -4.54 48.21 35.49
CA ARG A 17 -5.47 47.07 35.34
C ARG A 17 -6.92 47.55 35.14
N ARG A 18 -7.67 46.86 34.29
CA ARG A 18 -9.15 46.58 34.26
C ARG A 18 -9.34 45.55 33.13
N ILE A 19 -10.29 44.61 33.12
CA ILE A 19 -11.60 44.48 33.80
C ILE A 19 -11.68 43.12 34.54
N SER A 20 -12.56 43.01 35.56
CA SER A 20 -12.81 41.80 36.36
C SER A 20 -14.12 41.09 35.97
N THR A 21 -14.43 39.98 36.67
CA THR A 21 -15.76 39.33 36.77
C THR A 21 -16.40 38.78 35.48
N LEU A 22 -16.01 37.55 35.08
CA LEU A 22 -16.98 36.54 34.59
C LEU A 22 -16.50 35.06 34.67
N CYS A 23 -15.86 34.65 35.77
CA CYS A 23 -15.46 33.24 36.00
C CYS A 23 -15.98 32.69 37.34
N ALA A 24 -17.30 32.48 37.45
CA ALA A 24 -17.94 31.97 38.67
C ALA A 24 -19.30 31.27 38.41
N ALA A 25 -19.41 30.45 37.36
CA ALA A 25 -20.58 29.62 37.07
C ALA A 25 -20.22 28.39 36.22
N VAL A 26 -21.17 27.46 36.04
CA VAL A 26 -21.14 26.29 35.12
C VAL A 26 -20.25 25.09 35.52
N VAL A 27 -19.26 25.22 36.41
CA VAL A 27 -18.42 24.08 36.88
C VAL A 27 -19.11 23.24 37.99
N THR A 28 -20.44 23.34 38.17
CA THR A 28 -21.16 22.65 39.27
C THR A 28 -22.53 22.13 38.86
N LEU A 29 -22.56 21.23 37.87
CA LEU A 29 -23.68 20.31 37.65
C LEU A 29 -23.16 19.05 36.92
N LEU A 30 -23.67 17.85 37.30
CA LEU A 30 -23.29 16.48 36.84
C LEU A 30 -22.33 15.64 37.72
N PHE A 31 -22.42 15.73 39.04
CA PHE A 31 -21.98 14.65 39.95
C PHE A 31 -22.95 14.47 41.12
N MET A 32 -23.96 13.60 40.99
CA MET A 32 -24.69 12.96 42.10
C MET A 32 -25.72 11.92 41.61
N VAL A 33 -25.57 10.66 42.09
CA VAL A 33 -26.63 9.64 42.35
C VAL A 33 -27.33 8.99 41.12
N PRO A 34 -27.66 7.68 41.12
CA PRO A 34 -27.16 6.53 41.89
C PRO A 34 -26.56 5.39 41.02
N SER A 35 -26.03 4.35 41.68
CA SER A 35 -25.67 3.08 41.04
C SER A 35 -26.89 2.36 40.44
N LEU A 36 -26.75 1.87 39.21
CA LEU A 36 -27.63 0.88 38.59
C LEU A 36 -26.79 -0.26 38.03
N ALA A 37 -27.16 -1.51 38.33
CA ALA A 37 -26.41 -2.68 37.93
C ALA A 37 -26.58 -2.95 36.43
N PHE A 38 -25.49 -2.89 35.66
CA PHE A 38 -25.48 -3.41 34.29
C PHE A 38 -25.49 -4.93 34.33
N LEU A 39 -26.66 -5.51 34.05
CA LEU A 39 -26.79 -6.92 33.72
C LEU A 39 -25.92 -7.25 32.49
N SER A 40 -25.13 -8.30 32.59
CA SER A 40 -24.28 -8.80 31.51
C SER A 40 -25.11 -9.39 30.38
N TYR A 41 -25.49 -8.56 29.41
CA TYR A 41 -26.19 -9.03 28.21
C TYR A 41 -25.18 -9.53 27.17
N SER A 42 -24.70 -10.76 27.36
CA SER A 42 -23.75 -11.45 26.47
C SER A 42 -24.41 -11.82 25.14
N SER A 43 -24.61 -10.84 24.26
CA SER A 43 -25.10 -11.06 22.90
C SER A 43 -23.99 -11.59 21.99
N ASN A 44 -23.71 -12.89 22.08
CA ASN A 44 -22.88 -13.60 21.10
C ASN A 44 -23.56 -13.59 19.72
N ARG A 45 -23.32 -12.51 18.94
CA ARG A 45 -23.52 -12.52 17.50
C ARG A 45 -22.21 -12.92 16.83
N MET A 46 -22.04 -14.22 16.64
CA MET A 46 -21.05 -14.77 15.72
C MET A 46 -21.33 -14.21 14.32
N PHE A 47 -20.55 -13.22 13.90
CA PHE A 47 -20.44 -12.81 12.50
C PHE A 47 -19.29 -13.59 11.86
N SER A 48 -19.50 -14.91 11.70
CA SER A 48 -18.62 -15.74 10.88
C SER A 48 -18.85 -15.35 9.42
N SER A 49 -18.14 -14.32 8.96
CA SER A 49 -18.24 -13.83 7.59
C SER A 49 -17.39 -14.68 6.66
N THR A 50 -17.85 -15.90 6.37
CA THR A 50 -17.57 -16.50 5.06
C THR A 50 -18.14 -15.56 4.00
N VAL A 51 -17.32 -14.65 3.48
CA VAL A 51 -17.69 -13.81 2.33
C VAL A 51 -17.83 -14.78 1.15
N PRO A 52 -19.04 -15.10 0.69
CA PRO A 52 -19.18 -16.02 -0.42
C PRO A 52 -18.83 -15.27 -1.70
N THR A 53 -18.23 -15.97 -2.67
CA THR A 53 -17.82 -15.38 -3.96
C THR A 53 -18.98 -14.68 -4.67
N SER A 54 -20.22 -15.09 -4.39
CA SER A 54 -21.46 -14.44 -4.85
C SER A 54 -21.69 -13.01 -4.35
N ALA A 55 -20.98 -12.52 -3.33
CA ALA A 55 -21.08 -11.13 -2.87
C ALA A 55 -20.62 -10.12 -3.93
N LEU A 56 -19.65 -10.51 -4.77
CA LEU A 56 -19.15 -9.69 -5.89
C LEU A 56 -20.15 -9.59 -7.05
N ALA A 57 -21.06 -10.55 -7.19
CA ALA A 57 -21.97 -10.70 -8.35
C ALA A 57 -23.07 -9.63 -8.47
N SER A 58 -23.03 -8.57 -7.66
CA SER A 58 -23.99 -7.45 -7.68
C SER A 58 -23.35 -6.09 -8.01
N VAL A 59 -22.01 -6.03 -8.13
CA VAL A 59 -21.27 -4.83 -8.53
C VAL A 59 -20.87 -4.98 -10.01
N ALA A 60 -21.01 -3.90 -10.80
CA ALA A 60 -20.49 -3.91 -12.16
C ALA A 60 -18.95 -3.99 -12.12
N GLY A 61 -18.40 -5.04 -12.74
CA GLY A 61 -16.95 -5.23 -12.85
C GLY A 61 -16.27 -4.13 -13.69
N PRO A 62 -14.92 -4.12 -13.70
CA PRO A 62 -14.15 -3.17 -14.49
C PRO A 62 -14.39 -3.38 -15.99
N ASP A 63 -14.84 -2.34 -16.67
CA ASP A 63 -14.90 -2.34 -18.13
C ASP A 63 -13.47 -2.30 -18.68
N THR A 64 -13.10 -3.33 -19.44
CA THR A 64 -11.75 -3.56 -19.95
C THR A 64 -11.77 -3.61 -21.47
N THR A 65 -11.11 -2.65 -22.11
CA THR A 65 -11.00 -2.55 -23.57
C THR A 65 -9.56 -2.79 -24.01
N VAL A 66 -9.38 -3.41 -25.18
CA VAL A 66 -8.08 -3.66 -25.80
C VAL A 66 -8.13 -3.19 -27.24
N ASP A 67 -7.21 -2.30 -27.61
CA ASP A 67 -7.06 -1.69 -28.93
C ASP A 67 -5.59 -1.72 -29.35
N GLY A 68 -5.24 -2.65 -30.24
CA GLY A 68 -3.85 -2.97 -30.55
C GLY A 68 -3.09 -3.43 -29.30
N SER A 69 -2.01 -2.73 -28.96
CA SER A 69 -1.22 -2.97 -27.74
C SER A 69 -1.75 -2.21 -26.51
N LEU A 70 -2.70 -1.28 -26.68
CA LEU A 70 -3.27 -0.50 -25.59
C LEU A 70 -4.41 -1.27 -24.92
N THR A 71 -4.23 -1.61 -23.66
CA THR A 71 -5.30 -2.01 -22.76
C THR A 71 -5.76 -0.81 -21.93
N THR A 72 -7.07 -0.69 -21.70
CA THR A 72 -7.64 0.20 -20.67
C THR A 72 -8.50 -0.60 -19.71
N VAL A 73 -8.16 -0.61 -18.42
CA VAL A 73 -9.00 -1.18 -17.34
C VAL A 73 -9.68 -0.03 -16.58
N THR A 74 -11.00 -0.01 -16.51
CA THR A 74 -11.75 1.07 -15.82
C THR A 74 -12.06 0.67 -14.38
N VAL A 75 -11.67 1.48 -13.38
CA VAL A 75 -12.01 1.25 -11.97
C VAL A 75 -13.38 1.88 -11.65
N PRO A 76 -14.45 1.12 -11.37
CA PRO A 76 -15.80 1.68 -11.23
C PRO A 76 -16.09 2.10 -9.77
N LEU A 77 -16.03 3.40 -9.48
CA LEU A 77 -16.25 3.95 -8.11
C LEU A 77 -17.54 4.77 -7.96
N GLY A 78 -18.36 4.82 -9.01
CA GLY A 78 -19.62 5.57 -9.05
C GLY A 78 -19.45 7.09 -8.93
N SER A 79 -20.56 7.82 -8.97
CA SER A 79 -20.62 9.27 -8.68
C SER A 79 -19.61 10.15 -9.44
N GLY A 80 -19.20 9.76 -10.66
CA GLY A 80 -18.19 10.48 -11.45
C GLY A 80 -16.75 10.34 -10.96
N ARG A 81 -16.45 9.34 -10.11
CA ARG A 81 -15.12 9.09 -9.52
C ARG A 81 -14.37 7.91 -10.14
N SER A 82 -14.96 7.26 -11.14
CA SER A 82 -14.32 6.17 -11.88
C SER A 82 -13.15 6.70 -12.72
N TYR A 83 -12.04 5.99 -12.75
CA TYR A 83 -10.85 6.37 -13.52
C TYR A 83 -10.30 5.20 -14.37
N PRO A 84 -9.58 5.50 -15.46
CA PRO A 84 -8.92 4.49 -16.29
C PRO A 84 -7.51 4.18 -15.81
N ILE A 85 -7.11 2.92 -16.01
CA ILE A 85 -5.73 2.42 -15.97
C ILE A 85 -5.35 2.12 -17.42
N TYR A 86 -4.41 2.88 -17.99
CA TYR A 86 -3.85 2.62 -19.32
C TYR A 86 -2.63 1.73 -19.21
N ILE A 87 -2.52 0.70 -20.04
CA ILE A 87 -1.44 -0.28 -20.03
C ILE A 87 -1.01 -0.55 -21.48
N SER A 88 0.27 -0.43 -21.79
CA SER A 88 0.85 -0.77 -23.10
C SER A 88 2.35 -1.07 -22.95
N PRO A 89 2.95 -1.89 -23.83
CA PRO A 89 4.40 -2.01 -23.96
C PRO A 89 5.12 -0.65 -24.04
N ASP A 90 4.56 0.28 -24.81
CA ASP A 90 5.01 1.68 -24.88
C ASP A 90 3.81 2.65 -24.85
N LEU A 91 3.95 3.78 -24.16
CA LEU A 91 2.99 4.89 -24.14
C LEU A 91 3.59 6.27 -24.50
N SER A 92 4.83 6.33 -25.02
CA SER A 92 5.51 7.57 -25.44
C SER A 92 4.66 8.41 -26.41
N ASP A 93 4.25 7.81 -27.53
CA ASP A 93 3.38 8.45 -28.53
C ASP A 93 1.92 8.66 -28.04
N ARG A 94 1.59 8.26 -26.81
CA ARG A 94 0.22 8.25 -26.24
C ARG A 94 0.03 9.21 -25.07
N VAL A 95 0.80 10.30 -25.06
CA VAL A 95 0.66 11.36 -24.06
C VAL A 95 -0.73 12.04 -24.09
N ASP A 96 -1.50 11.91 -25.19
CA ASP A 96 -2.91 12.29 -25.27
C ASP A 96 -3.75 11.69 -24.11
N LEU A 97 -3.46 10.43 -23.77
CA LEU A 97 -4.14 9.69 -22.71
C LEU A 97 -3.84 10.25 -21.32
N LEU A 98 -2.66 10.85 -21.13
CA LEU A 98 -2.22 11.49 -19.89
C LEU A 98 -2.76 12.92 -19.77
N ARG A 99 -2.63 13.71 -20.85
CA ARG A 99 -2.95 15.14 -20.90
C ARG A 99 -4.44 15.44 -20.67
N LYS A 100 -5.34 14.60 -21.19
CA LYS A 100 -6.80 14.79 -21.06
C LYS A 100 -7.30 14.74 -19.60
N HIS A 101 -6.52 14.20 -18.67
CA HIS A 101 -6.84 14.13 -17.25
C HIS A 101 -6.29 15.33 -16.45
N ILE A 102 -5.50 16.20 -17.07
CA ILE A 102 -4.90 17.39 -16.45
C ILE A 102 -5.90 18.57 -16.56
N LYS A 103 -6.67 18.81 -15.49
CA LYS A 103 -7.79 19.79 -15.46
C LYS A 103 -7.38 21.27 -15.37
N GLY A 104 -6.10 21.58 -15.53
CA GLY A 104 -5.53 22.91 -15.39
C GLY A 104 -4.31 23.12 -16.27
N LYS A 105 -3.44 24.08 -15.91
CA LYS A 105 -2.23 24.43 -16.69
C LYS A 105 -0.90 24.26 -15.94
N ARG A 106 -0.95 23.89 -14.67
CA ARG A 106 0.24 23.67 -13.83
C ARG A 106 0.32 22.21 -13.44
N VAL A 107 1.45 21.57 -13.72
CA VAL A 107 1.77 20.22 -13.28
C VAL A 107 2.94 20.30 -12.31
N LEU A 108 2.89 19.54 -11.22
CA LEU A 108 4.06 19.23 -10.41
C LEU A 108 4.39 17.75 -10.61
N LEU A 109 5.47 17.46 -11.32
CA LEU A 109 5.96 16.10 -11.58
C LEU A 109 6.96 15.72 -10.49
N ILE A 110 6.63 14.70 -9.70
CA ILE A 110 7.42 14.27 -8.54
C ILE A 110 7.93 12.85 -8.75
N SER A 111 9.21 12.65 -8.44
CA SER A 111 9.91 11.36 -8.51
C SER A 111 10.98 11.26 -7.41
N ASN A 112 11.75 10.17 -7.38
CA ASN A 112 12.94 10.04 -6.53
C ASN A 112 14.23 10.30 -7.32
N ASP A 113 15.36 10.37 -6.63
CA ASP A 113 16.71 10.57 -7.19
C ASP A 113 17.24 9.37 -8.02
N VAL A 114 16.56 8.22 -7.99
CA VAL A 114 16.86 7.03 -8.81
C VAL A 114 16.09 7.01 -10.13
N VAL A 115 14.78 7.32 -10.12
CA VAL A 115 13.88 7.26 -11.28
C VAL A 115 13.91 8.56 -12.07
N ALA A 116 14.15 9.72 -11.44
CA ALA A 116 14.18 11.00 -12.16
C ALA A 116 15.25 11.03 -13.27
N PRO A 117 16.51 10.60 -13.05
CA PRO A 117 17.54 10.59 -14.10
C PRO A 117 17.28 9.58 -15.24
N LEU A 118 16.36 8.63 -15.04
CA LEU A 118 16.01 7.61 -16.04
C LEU A 118 14.81 8.01 -16.89
N HIS A 119 13.80 8.67 -16.29
CA HIS A 119 12.48 8.84 -16.91
C HIS A 119 11.93 10.27 -16.87
N MET A 120 12.37 11.15 -15.96
CA MET A 120 11.68 12.44 -15.74
C MET A 120 11.74 13.36 -16.97
N GLU A 121 12.86 13.41 -17.69
CA GLU A 121 13.03 14.27 -18.87
C GLU A 121 12.04 13.89 -19.99
N LYS A 122 11.93 12.60 -20.33
CA LYS A 122 10.90 12.04 -21.25
C LYS A 122 9.50 12.55 -20.88
N TYR A 123 9.11 12.43 -19.61
CA TYR A 123 7.79 12.86 -19.15
C TYR A 123 7.59 14.39 -19.13
N VAL A 124 8.64 15.18 -18.88
CA VAL A 124 8.59 16.65 -19.00
C VAL A 124 8.40 17.07 -20.47
N GLU A 125 9.14 16.48 -21.39
CA GLU A 125 9.04 16.75 -22.84
C GLU A 125 7.64 16.41 -23.37
N MET A 126 7.19 15.16 -23.15
CA MET A 126 5.85 14.67 -23.52
C MET A 126 4.74 15.60 -22.99
N LEU A 127 4.80 15.98 -21.71
CA LEU A 127 3.79 16.86 -21.10
C LEU A 127 3.89 18.32 -21.58
N SER A 128 5.04 18.78 -22.05
CA SER A 128 5.25 20.16 -22.52
C SER A 128 4.95 20.36 -24.01
N GLU A 129 4.87 19.28 -24.80
CA GLU A 129 4.86 19.26 -26.27
C GLU A 129 3.98 20.34 -26.97
N ASP A 130 2.70 20.47 -26.60
CA ASP A 130 1.77 21.43 -27.23
C ASP A 130 1.87 22.87 -26.69
N GLY A 131 2.75 23.13 -25.71
CA GLY A 131 2.94 24.43 -25.06
C GLY A 131 1.79 24.92 -24.16
N THR A 132 0.75 24.11 -23.90
CA THR A 132 -0.41 24.52 -23.09
C THR A 132 -0.24 24.34 -21.58
N LEU A 133 0.71 23.48 -21.17
CA LEU A 133 1.03 23.16 -19.78
C LEU A 133 2.37 23.77 -19.37
N THR A 134 2.50 24.12 -18.09
CA THR A 134 3.78 24.43 -17.44
C THR A 134 4.08 23.32 -16.44
N ILE A 135 5.20 22.63 -16.65
CA ILE A 135 5.63 21.49 -15.84
C ILE A 135 6.73 21.95 -14.89
N ASP A 136 6.43 21.94 -13.60
CA ASP A 136 7.40 22.10 -12.52
C ASP A 136 7.80 20.70 -12.02
N THR A 137 9.05 20.52 -11.55
CA THR A 137 9.54 19.23 -11.05
C THR A 137 9.92 19.29 -9.57
N HIS A 138 9.87 18.12 -8.91
CA HIS A 138 10.38 17.90 -7.56
C HIS A 138 11.03 16.51 -7.45
N ILE A 139 12.12 16.41 -6.70
CA ILE A 139 12.88 15.15 -6.52
C ILE A 139 12.97 14.86 -5.02
N LEU A 140 12.59 13.64 -4.64
CA LEU A 140 12.67 13.11 -3.28
C LEU A 140 13.88 12.15 -3.16
N PRO A 141 14.44 11.94 -1.95
CA PRO A 141 15.38 10.85 -1.73
C PRO A 141 14.65 9.50 -1.77
N ASP A 142 15.23 8.50 -2.41
CA ASP A 142 14.66 7.15 -2.52
C ASP A 142 14.56 6.37 -1.19
N GLY A 143 13.77 5.30 -1.19
CA GLY A 143 13.68 4.29 -0.14
C GLY A 143 12.50 4.44 0.83
N GLU A 144 11.99 3.30 1.32
CA GLU A 144 10.86 3.22 2.27
C GLU A 144 11.13 4.00 3.58
N SER A 145 12.40 4.15 3.97
CA SER A 145 12.82 4.96 5.14
C SER A 145 12.59 6.47 4.95
N ASN A 146 12.43 6.95 3.71
CA ASN A 146 12.05 8.32 3.38
C ASN A 146 10.54 8.50 3.19
N LYS A 147 9.75 7.43 3.30
CA LYS A 147 8.27 7.46 3.24
C LYS A 147 7.64 8.00 4.53
N ARG A 148 7.94 9.25 4.87
CA ARG A 148 7.58 9.90 6.15
C ARG A 148 7.11 11.35 5.96
N MET A 149 6.43 11.88 6.98
CA MET A 149 5.82 13.22 6.95
C MET A 149 6.82 14.33 6.59
N GLU A 150 8.04 14.27 7.10
CA GLU A 150 9.06 15.31 6.90
C GLU A 150 9.47 15.45 5.43
N VAL A 151 9.57 14.32 4.72
CA VAL A 151 9.91 14.30 3.29
C VAL A 151 8.70 14.70 2.44
N LEU A 152 7.49 14.28 2.85
CA LEU A 152 6.24 14.69 2.22
C LEU A 152 6.02 16.22 2.29
N TYR A 153 6.38 16.87 3.40
CA TYR A 153 6.29 18.33 3.52
C TYR A 153 7.05 19.06 2.42
N THR A 154 8.19 18.54 1.94
CA THR A 154 8.95 19.17 0.84
C THR A 154 8.14 19.29 -0.46
N ILE A 155 7.19 18.37 -0.72
CA ILE A 155 6.25 18.44 -1.86
C ILE A 155 5.29 19.61 -1.67
N LEU A 156 4.79 19.81 -0.44
CA LEU A 156 3.86 20.88 -0.09
C LEU A 156 4.56 22.24 -0.14
N ASP A 157 5.77 22.34 0.40
CA ASP A 157 6.60 23.55 0.38
C ASP A 157 6.86 23.98 -1.07
N LYS A 158 7.34 23.07 -1.91
CA LYS A 158 7.54 23.27 -3.35
C LYS A 158 6.26 23.77 -4.05
N ALA A 159 5.11 23.16 -3.75
CA ALA A 159 3.82 23.57 -4.29
C ALA A 159 3.35 24.96 -3.78
N MET A 160 3.77 25.40 -2.59
CA MET A 160 3.50 26.75 -2.09
C MET A 160 4.46 27.81 -2.66
N GLU A 161 5.75 27.51 -2.80
CA GLU A 161 6.75 28.37 -3.47
C GLU A 161 6.32 28.71 -4.90
N LEU A 162 5.91 27.68 -5.65
CA LEU A 162 5.42 27.76 -7.03
C LEU A 162 4.03 28.41 -7.17
N LYS A 163 3.37 28.68 -6.04
CA LYS A 163 2.02 29.25 -5.93
C LYS A 163 1.00 28.51 -6.79
N LEU A 164 1.01 27.18 -6.69
CA LEU A 164 0.04 26.34 -7.38
C LEU A 164 -1.39 26.64 -6.87
N ASP A 165 -2.38 26.41 -7.72
CA ASP A 165 -3.80 26.61 -7.39
C ASP A 165 -4.57 25.28 -7.42
N ARG A 166 -5.87 25.31 -7.05
CA ARG A 166 -6.74 24.13 -6.96
C ARG A 166 -6.88 23.30 -8.25
N LYS A 167 -6.49 23.84 -9.40
CA LYS A 167 -6.49 23.16 -10.70
C LYS A 167 -5.14 22.57 -11.09
N CYS A 168 -4.11 22.66 -10.25
CA CYS A 168 -2.87 21.94 -10.53
C CYS A 168 -3.11 20.43 -10.55
N THR A 169 -2.19 19.69 -11.16
CA THR A 169 -2.17 18.22 -11.11
C THR A 169 -0.81 17.77 -10.60
N PHE A 170 -0.78 16.92 -9.58
CA PHE A 170 0.46 16.26 -9.15
C PHE A 170 0.62 14.95 -9.95
N VAL A 171 1.80 14.69 -10.50
CA VAL A 171 2.09 13.46 -11.25
C VAL A 171 3.14 12.68 -10.49
N ALA A 172 2.78 11.46 -10.08
CA ALA A 172 3.62 10.56 -9.31
C ALA A 172 4.39 9.62 -10.26
N LEU A 173 5.67 9.90 -10.53
CA LEU A 173 6.52 9.11 -11.40
C LEU A 173 7.48 8.26 -10.55
N GLY A 174 7.19 6.97 -10.36
CA GLY A 174 8.05 6.09 -9.57
C GLY A 174 7.39 4.81 -9.06
N GLY A 175 8.02 4.19 -8.07
CA GLY A 175 7.44 3.06 -7.32
C GLY A 175 6.38 3.48 -6.29
N GLY A 176 5.88 2.51 -5.53
CA GLY A 176 4.78 2.72 -4.58
C GLY A 176 5.04 3.78 -3.50
N VAL A 177 6.30 3.97 -3.10
CA VAL A 177 6.72 5.06 -2.19
C VAL A 177 6.31 6.43 -2.75
N ILE A 178 6.65 6.70 -4.02
CA ILE A 178 6.30 7.95 -4.70
C ILE A 178 4.78 8.05 -4.89
N GLY A 179 4.14 6.96 -5.31
CA GLY A 179 2.67 6.92 -5.50
C GLY A 179 1.89 7.27 -4.23
N ASP A 180 2.27 6.68 -3.09
CA ASP A 180 1.62 6.91 -1.79
C ASP A 180 1.87 8.32 -1.26
N MET A 181 3.12 8.80 -1.33
CA MET A 181 3.50 10.12 -0.82
C MET A 181 2.89 11.26 -1.64
N VAL A 182 2.93 11.15 -2.97
CA VAL A 182 2.40 12.17 -3.88
C VAL A 182 0.87 12.18 -3.84
N GLY A 183 0.22 11.02 -3.81
CA GLY A 183 -1.23 10.93 -3.65
C GLY A 183 -1.71 11.50 -2.31
N PHE A 184 -0.97 11.27 -1.23
CA PHE A 184 -1.33 11.82 0.09
C PHE A 184 -1.08 13.34 0.13
N ALA A 185 0.04 13.82 -0.42
CA ALA A 185 0.33 15.24 -0.57
C ALA A 185 -0.75 15.95 -1.40
N ALA A 186 -1.21 15.37 -2.51
CA ALA A 186 -2.29 15.90 -3.32
C ALA A 186 -3.63 15.95 -2.57
N SER A 187 -3.93 14.95 -1.72
CA SER A 187 -5.16 14.91 -0.92
C SER A 187 -5.25 16.05 0.13
N ILE A 188 -4.11 16.47 0.68
CA ILE A 188 -4.05 17.49 1.73
C ILE A 188 -3.67 18.89 1.20
N TYR A 189 -2.93 18.99 0.09
CA TYR A 189 -2.58 20.28 -0.52
C TYR A 189 -3.86 21.03 -0.91
N GLN A 190 -4.05 22.21 -0.32
CA GLN A 190 -5.30 22.99 -0.40
C GLN A 190 -6.59 22.22 -0.04
N ARG A 191 -6.51 21.08 0.66
CA ARG A 191 -7.61 20.11 0.90
C ARG A 191 -8.10 19.37 -0.36
N GLY A 192 -7.17 19.05 -1.27
CA GLY A 192 -7.43 18.27 -2.47
C GLY A 192 -7.09 19.02 -3.75
N VAL A 193 -6.16 18.45 -4.52
CA VAL A 193 -5.86 18.78 -5.93
C VAL A 193 -5.74 17.49 -6.73
N ASN A 194 -5.95 17.58 -8.04
CA ASN A 194 -5.95 16.41 -8.94
C ASN A 194 -4.58 15.70 -8.89
N PHE A 195 -4.55 14.37 -9.04
CA PHE A 195 -3.28 13.65 -9.19
C PHE A 195 -3.38 12.47 -10.15
N ILE A 196 -2.23 12.05 -10.68
CA ILE A 196 -2.08 10.95 -11.64
C ILE A 196 -0.94 10.04 -11.18
N GLN A 197 -1.14 8.72 -11.34
CA GLN A 197 -0.11 7.71 -11.10
C GLN A 197 0.60 7.35 -12.41
N VAL A 198 1.94 7.36 -12.42
CA VAL A 198 2.82 6.84 -13.48
C VAL A 198 3.75 5.81 -12.84
N PRO A 199 3.26 4.59 -12.54
CA PRO A 199 4.01 3.59 -11.80
C PRO A 199 5.15 3.00 -12.63
N THR A 200 6.37 2.98 -12.08
CA THR A 200 7.58 2.49 -12.78
C THR A 200 8.12 1.16 -12.22
N THR A 201 7.43 0.53 -11.28
CA THR A 201 7.78 -0.78 -10.70
C THR A 201 6.60 -1.73 -10.78
N VAL A 202 6.83 -3.04 -10.94
CA VAL A 202 5.73 -4.02 -11.05
C VAL A 202 4.79 -3.96 -9.84
N MET A 203 5.36 -3.91 -8.62
CA MET A 203 4.63 -3.65 -7.36
C MET A 203 3.66 -2.46 -7.45
N ALA A 204 4.10 -1.33 -8.02
CA ALA A 204 3.26 -0.14 -8.17
C ALA A 204 2.21 -0.29 -9.29
N MET A 205 2.56 -0.98 -10.38
CA MET A 205 1.66 -1.25 -11.51
C MET A 205 0.50 -2.19 -11.12
N VAL A 206 0.80 -3.25 -10.37
CA VAL A 206 -0.16 -4.33 -10.07
C VAL A 206 -0.91 -4.15 -8.75
N ASP A 207 -0.35 -3.42 -7.78
CA ASP A 207 -1.01 -3.13 -6.51
C ASP A 207 -1.12 -1.62 -6.24
N SER A 208 -0.04 -0.92 -5.88
CA SER A 208 -0.18 0.31 -5.07
C SER A 208 -0.80 1.50 -5.81
N SER A 209 -0.67 1.59 -7.14
CA SER A 209 -1.33 2.65 -7.92
C SER A 209 -2.86 2.52 -7.97
N VAL A 210 -3.41 1.33 -7.66
CA VAL A 210 -4.83 1.02 -7.83
C VAL A 210 -5.61 1.12 -6.51
N GLY A 211 -6.73 1.82 -6.57
CA GLY A 211 -7.72 1.96 -5.49
C GLY A 211 -7.36 2.96 -4.41
N GLY A 212 -6.43 3.89 -4.68
CA GLY A 212 -6.36 5.18 -3.98
C GLY A 212 -6.17 5.11 -2.46
N LYS A 213 -5.45 4.12 -1.93
CA LYS A 213 -4.82 4.29 -0.62
C LYS A 213 -3.55 5.10 -0.85
N THR A 214 -3.30 6.08 0.00
CA THR A 214 -2.14 6.97 -0.07
C THR A 214 -1.69 7.27 1.35
N GLY A 215 -0.39 7.48 1.59
CA GLY A 215 0.08 7.75 2.96
C GLY A 215 1.59 7.70 3.15
N VAL A 216 1.97 7.71 4.43
CA VAL A 216 3.33 7.63 4.94
C VAL A 216 3.41 6.75 6.19
N ASN A 217 4.62 6.32 6.50
CA ASN A 217 4.96 5.56 7.69
C ASN A 217 5.10 6.49 8.90
N HIS A 218 4.76 5.94 10.06
CA HIS A 218 5.12 6.49 11.37
C HIS A 218 6.24 5.63 11.97
N PRO A 219 7.12 6.14 12.85
CA PRO A 219 8.15 5.31 13.50
C PRO A 219 7.61 4.12 14.31
N LEU A 220 6.30 4.09 14.61
CA LEU A 220 5.59 2.99 15.28
C LEU A 220 4.69 2.16 14.35
N GLY A 221 4.72 2.36 13.03
CA GLY A 221 3.93 1.53 12.11
C GLY A 221 3.88 2.03 10.65
N LYS A 222 3.95 1.07 9.72
CA LYS A 222 3.88 1.26 8.27
C LYS A 222 2.48 1.71 7.83
N ASN A 223 2.41 2.67 6.90
CA ASN A 223 1.18 3.22 6.29
C ASN A 223 0.10 3.74 7.28
N MET A 224 0.46 4.10 8.52
CA MET A 224 -0.50 4.48 9.57
C MET A 224 -1.06 5.90 9.45
N VAL A 225 -0.49 6.76 8.58
CA VAL A 225 -0.96 8.14 8.36
C VAL A 225 -1.18 8.34 6.86
N GLY A 226 -2.41 8.66 6.45
CA GLY A 226 -2.75 8.69 5.03
C GLY A 226 -4.19 9.08 4.72
N ALA A 227 -4.60 8.89 3.45
CA ALA A 227 -5.92 9.19 2.95
C ALA A 227 -6.39 8.17 1.91
N PHE A 228 -7.72 7.98 1.81
CA PHE A 228 -8.36 7.39 0.65
C PHE A 228 -8.58 8.50 -0.40
N TYR A 229 -7.72 8.54 -1.42
CA TYR A 229 -7.70 9.55 -2.47
C TYR A 229 -7.40 8.90 -3.82
N GLN A 230 -8.31 9.04 -4.78
CA GLN A 230 -8.26 8.35 -6.07
C GLN A 230 -7.59 9.21 -7.14
N PRO A 231 -6.76 8.65 -8.03
CA PRO A 231 -6.15 9.39 -9.13
C PRO A 231 -7.18 9.68 -10.24
N GLU A 232 -6.86 10.64 -11.10
CA GLU A 232 -7.62 10.91 -12.34
C GLU A 232 -7.39 9.81 -13.39
N CYS A 233 -6.18 9.23 -13.42
CA CYS A 233 -5.84 8.01 -14.14
C CYS A 233 -4.58 7.34 -13.58
N VAL A 234 -4.35 6.10 -14.04
CA VAL A 234 -3.05 5.41 -13.93
C VAL A 234 -2.50 5.20 -15.34
N PHE A 235 -1.21 5.44 -15.55
CA PHE A 235 -0.55 5.40 -16.86
C PHE A 235 0.66 4.47 -16.82
N ILE A 236 0.49 3.24 -17.33
CA ILE A 236 1.44 2.13 -17.22
C ILE A 236 2.18 1.92 -18.55
N ASP A 237 3.35 2.54 -18.64
CA ASP A 237 4.33 2.37 -19.72
C ASP A 237 5.27 1.22 -19.37
N LEU A 238 5.02 0.00 -19.89
CA LEU A 238 5.77 -1.20 -19.47
C LEU A 238 7.26 -1.12 -19.83
N ASN A 239 7.65 -0.32 -20.82
CA ASN A 239 9.05 -0.05 -21.17
C ASN A 239 9.87 0.50 -19.99
N THR A 240 9.26 1.10 -18.95
CA THR A 240 10.01 1.51 -17.74
C THR A 240 10.66 0.31 -17.02
N LEU A 241 10.06 -0.89 -17.12
CA LEU A 241 10.54 -2.12 -16.49
C LEU A 241 11.88 -2.62 -17.06
N SER A 242 12.30 -2.14 -18.23
CA SER A 242 13.64 -2.38 -18.78
C SER A 242 14.76 -1.85 -17.87
N THR A 243 14.46 -0.82 -17.07
CA THR A 243 15.40 -0.22 -16.10
C THR A 243 15.25 -0.75 -14.67
N LEU A 244 14.23 -1.57 -14.40
CA LEU A 244 13.92 -2.06 -13.06
C LEU A 244 14.88 -3.20 -12.66
N PRO A 245 15.50 -3.20 -11.47
CA PRO A 245 16.34 -4.32 -11.00
C PRO A 245 15.58 -5.65 -10.87
N ASP A 246 16.26 -6.77 -11.08
CA ASP A 246 15.66 -8.11 -10.99
C ASP A 246 15.00 -8.41 -9.62
N ARG A 247 15.58 -7.90 -8.52
CA ARG A 247 15.03 -8.02 -7.16
C ARG A 247 13.68 -7.31 -7.03
N GLU A 248 13.54 -6.13 -7.63
CA GLU A 248 12.30 -5.34 -7.64
C GLU A 248 11.24 -5.93 -8.59
N LEU A 249 11.67 -6.49 -9.72
CA LEU A 249 10.79 -7.26 -10.62
C LEU A 249 10.21 -8.48 -9.89
N SER A 250 11.06 -9.29 -9.27
CA SER A 250 10.69 -10.47 -8.49
C SER A 250 9.78 -10.11 -7.30
N SER A 251 10.10 -9.05 -6.56
CA SER A 251 9.28 -8.47 -5.48
C SER A 251 7.88 -8.08 -5.97
N GLY A 252 7.76 -7.47 -7.16
CA GLY A 252 6.45 -7.15 -7.73
C GLY A 252 5.63 -8.37 -8.19
N ILE A 253 6.29 -9.49 -8.52
CA ILE A 253 5.61 -10.72 -8.96
C ILE A 253 4.93 -11.46 -7.78
N SER A 254 5.38 -11.29 -6.52
CA SER A 254 4.67 -11.90 -5.38
C SER A 254 3.25 -11.35 -5.20
N GLU A 255 3.02 -10.08 -5.52
CA GLU A 255 1.69 -9.46 -5.53
C GLU A 255 0.81 -9.95 -6.68
N ILE A 256 1.41 -10.30 -7.82
CA ILE A 256 0.70 -10.96 -8.93
C ILE A 256 0.19 -12.35 -8.48
N ILE A 257 1.06 -13.10 -7.81
CA ILE A 257 0.76 -14.43 -7.25
C ILE A 257 -0.33 -14.36 -6.18
N LYS A 258 -0.32 -13.32 -5.34
CA LYS A 258 -1.35 -13.05 -4.32
C LYS A 258 -2.77 -13.06 -4.89
N TYR A 259 -3.00 -12.41 -6.06
CA TYR A 259 -4.34 -12.37 -6.67
C TYR A 259 -4.85 -13.76 -7.06
N GLY A 260 -3.98 -14.58 -7.64
CA GLY A 260 -4.31 -15.95 -8.03
C GLY A 260 -4.75 -16.78 -6.82
N LEU A 261 -3.97 -16.72 -5.73
CA LEU A 261 -4.26 -17.44 -4.48
C LEU A 261 -5.56 -17.01 -3.81
N ILE A 262 -5.85 -15.70 -3.72
CA ILE A 262 -7.00 -15.22 -2.95
C ILE A 262 -8.34 -15.33 -3.68
N ARG A 263 -8.36 -15.31 -5.02
CA ARG A 263 -9.61 -15.16 -5.79
C ARG A 263 -9.65 -15.61 -7.26
N ASP A 264 -8.54 -16.09 -7.86
CA ASP A 264 -8.45 -16.23 -9.33
C ASP A 264 -7.62 -17.45 -9.76
N GLN A 265 -8.23 -18.65 -9.66
CA GLN A 265 -7.56 -19.92 -9.98
C GLN A 265 -6.98 -19.96 -11.40
N GLU A 266 -7.74 -19.54 -12.41
CA GLU A 266 -7.29 -19.55 -13.80
C GLU A 266 -6.05 -18.66 -14.00
N PHE A 267 -5.98 -17.53 -13.29
CA PHE A 267 -4.80 -16.67 -13.32
C PHE A 267 -3.61 -17.28 -12.58
N PHE A 268 -3.82 -17.98 -11.46
CA PHE A 268 -2.73 -18.71 -10.78
C PHE A 268 -2.15 -19.83 -11.66
N GLU A 269 -3.01 -20.62 -12.32
CA GLU A 269 -2.60 -21.67 -13.25
C GLU A 269 -1.87 -21.10 -14.48
N TRP A 270 -2.28 -19.92 -14.96
CA TRP A 270 -1.51 -19.18 -15.96
C TRP A 270 -0.14 -18.72 -15.42
N GLN A 271 -0.07 -18.24 -14.17
CA GLN A 271 1.18 -17.77 -13.56
C GLN A 271 2.19 -18.91 -13.39
N GLU A 272 1.78 -20.10 -12.94
CA GLU A 272 2.66 -21.28 -12.82
C GLU A 272 3.38 -21.60 -14.14
N ALA A 273 2.70 -21.41 -15.28
CA ALA A 273 3.28 -21.60 -16.61
C ALA A 273 4.11 -20.39 -17.12
N ASN A 274 3.88 -19.17 -16.62
CA ASN A 274 4.42 -17.93 -17.21
C ASN A 274 5.35 -17.12 -16.30
N VAL A 275 5.57 -17.50 -15.03
CA VAL A 275 6.58 -16.89 -14.15
C VAL A 275 7.97 -16.76 -14.80
N PRO A 276 8.50 -17.76 -15.54
CA PRO A 276 9.77 -17.59 -16.26
C PRO A 276 9.75 -16.49 -17.32
N ALA A 277 8.61 -16.26 -17.99
CA ALA A 277 8.44 -15.21 -18.99
C ALA A 277 8.32 -13.82 -18.33
N MET A 278 7.59 -13.71 -17.21
CA MET A 278 7.53 -12.48 -16.41
C MET A 278 8.91 -12.07 -15.89
N LEU A 279 9.70 -13.02 -15.37
CA LEU A 279 11.09 -12.77 -14.95
C LEU A 279 12.02 -12.40 -16.12
N ALA A 280 11.74 -12.89 -17.33
CA ALA A 280 12.44 -12.49 -18.55
C ALA A 280 11.99 -11.13 -19.11
N ARG A 281 10.99 -10.47 -18.48
CA ARG A 281 10.34 -9.23 -18.96
C ARG A 281 9.70 -9.39 -20.34
N ASP A 282 9.15 -10.56 -20.63
CA ASP A 282 8.36 -10.78 -21.85
C ASP A 282 7.17 -9.82 -21.92
N ALA A 283 6.99 -9.16 -23.06
CA ALA A 283 6.05 -8.05 -23.20
C ALA A 283 4.59 -8.51 -23.08
N ASP A 284 4.23 -9.65 -23.68
CA ASP A 284 2.86 -10.16 -23.68
C ASP A 284 2.52 -10.76 -22.30
N ALA A 285 3.45 -11.50 -21.69
CA ALA A 285 3.30 -12.03 -20.34
C ALA A 285 3.15 -10.90 -19.30
N MET A 286 3.99 -9.86 -19.37
CA MET A 286 3.88 -8.71 -18.46
C MET A 286 2.61 -7.90 -18.71
N ALA A 287 2.21 -7.67 -19.96
CA ALA A 287 0.96 -6.97 -20.27
C ALA A 287 -0.27 -7.73 -19.77
N PHE A 288 -0.32 -9.05 -19.95
CA PHE A 288 -1.39 -9.90 -19.41
C PHE A 288 -1.41 -9.88 -17.88
N ALA A 289 -0.26 -10.10 -17.24
CA ALA A 289 -0.17 -10.20 -15.78
C ALA A 289 -0.50 -8.87 -15.07
N VAL A 290 -0.04 -7.74 -15.62
CA VAL A 290 -0.40 -6.42 -15.10
C VAL A 290 -1.89 -6.15 -15.32
N ARG A 291 -2.43 -6.37 -16.52
CA ARG A 291 -3.86 -6.19 -16.80
C ARG A 291 -4.72 -7.01 -15.83
N ARG A 292 -4.46 -8.32 -15.71
CA ARG A 292 -5.27 -9.22 -14.90
C ARG A 292 -5.18 -8.92 -13.41
N SER A 293 -4.04 -8.41 -12.94
CA SER A 293 -3.89 -7.88 -11.58
C SER A 293 -4.71 -6.59 -11.36
N CYS A 294 -4.67 -5.66 -12.33
CA CYS A 294 -5.47 -4.43 -12.30
C CYS A 294 -6.98 -4.74 -12.32
N GLU A 295 -7.45 -5.67 -13.16
CA GLU A 295 -8.83 -6.18 -13.16
C GLU A 295 -9.20 -6.72 -11.75
N ASN A 296 -8.37 -7.62 -11.22
CA ASN A 296 -8.58 -8.24 -9.91
C ASN A 296 -8.69 -7.24 -8.76
N LYS A 297 -7.86 -6.20 -8.75
CA LYS A 297 -7.92 -5.16 -7.73
C LYS A 297 -9.07 -4.17 -7.98
N ALA A 298 -9.39 -3.83 -9.23
CA ALA A 298 -10.47 -2.92 -9.55
C ALA A 298 -11.83 -3.44 -9.06
N GLU A 299 -12.14 -4.73 -9.26
CA GLU A 299 -13.36 -5.38 -8.73
C GLU A 299 -13.47 -5.28 -7.21
N VAL A 300 -12.39 -5.61 -6.50
CA VAL A 300 -12.35 -5.64 -5.04
C VAL A 300 -12.44 -4.22 -4.45
N VAL A 301 -11.85 -3.22 -5.12
CA VAL A 301 -11.96 -1.80 -4.75
C VAL A 301 -13.35 -1.25 -5.05
N ALA A 302 -14.00 -1.67 -6.14
CA ALA A 302 -15.37 -1.27 -6.47
C ALA A 302 -16.39 -1.81 -5.44
N ALA A 303 -16.19 -3.03 -4.97
CA ALA A 303 -17.02 -3.65 -3.93
C ALA A 303 -16.75 -3.08 -2.52
N ASP A 304 -15.52 -2.64 -2.22
CA ASP A 304 -15.13 -2.13 -0.91
C ASP A 304 -13.99 -1.10 -1.01
N GLU A 305 -14.34 0.13 -1.38
CA GLU A 305 -13.36 1.22 -1.57
C GLU A 305 -12.52 1.46 -0.30
N ARG A 306 -13.07 1.22 0.90
CA ARG A 306 -12.49 1.68 2.18
C ARG A 306 -11.93 0.58 3.08
N GLU A 307 -11.81 -0.65 2.61
CA GLU A 307 -11.29 -1.79 3.39
C GLU A 307 -12.10 -2.06 4.68
N ALA A 308 -13.42 -2.06 4.55
CA ALA A 308 -14.33 -2.46 5.62
C ALA A 308 -14.60 -3.97 5.67
N ASN A 309 -14.56 -4.65 4.51
CA ASN A 309 -14.95 -6.04 4.32
C ASN A 309 -14.05 -6.75 3.29
N VAL A 310 -14.52 -6.93 2.04
CA VAL A 310 -13.85 -7.78 1.04
C VAL A 310 -12.49 -7.26 0.60
N ARG A 311 -12.22 -5.95 0.66
CA ARG A 311 -10.89 -5.42 0.31
C ARG A 311 -9.79 -5.83 1.31
N ALA A 312 -10.18 -6.32 2.49
CA ALA A 312 -9.23 -6.93 3.42
C ALA A 312 -8.51 -8.16 2.84
N THR A 313 -9.12 -8.93 1.92
CA THR A 313 -8.48 -10.13 1.32
C THR A 313 -7.20 -9.83 0.56
N LEU A 314 -7.04 -8.59 0.05
CA LEU A 314 -5.80 -8.12 -0.58
C LEU A 314 -4.60 -8.07 0.39
N ASN A 315 -4.80 -8.35 1.68
CA ASN A 315 -3.77 -8.39 2.71
C ASN A 315 -3.34 -9.84 3.06
N LEU A 316 -3.52 -10.82 2.16
CA LEU A 316 -2.88 -12.14 2.28
C LEU A 316 -1.36 -11.97 2.46
N GLY A 317 -0.80 -12.73 3.39
CA GLY A 317 0.60 -12.64 3.82
C GLY A 317 0.99 -11.35 4.57
N HIS A 318 0.32 -10.22 4.33
CA HIS A 318 0.74 -8.90 4.80
C HIS A 318 0.82 -8.78 6.34
N THR A 319 0.01 -9.50 7.13
CA THR A 319 0.15 -9.43 8.60
C THR A 319 1.50 -9.98 9.08
N PHE A 320 1.95 -11.08 8.47
CA PHE A 320 3.26 -11.66 8.74
C PHE A 320 4.36 -10.82 8.07
N GLY A 321 4.15 -10.38 6.83
CA GLY A 321 5.09 -9.53 6.10
C GLY A 321 5.39 -8.20 6.79
N HIS A 322 4.37 -7.50 7.31
CA HIS A 322 4.58 -6.27 8.08
C HIS A 322 5.41 -6.52 9.36
N ALA A 323 5.24 -7.66 10.04
CA ALA A 323 6.05 -8.00 11.20
C ALA A 323 7.52 -8.24 10.79
N ILE A 324 7.76 -8.95 9.68
CA ILE A 324 9.11 -9.16 9.12
C ILE A 324 9.77 -7.81 8.74
N GLU A 325 9.06 -6.93 8.01
CA GLU A 325 9.57 -5.60 7.62
C GLU A 325 9.88 -4.71 8.84
N ASN A 326 8.99 -4.69 9.84
CA ASN A 326 9.16 -3.85 11.02
C ASN A 326 10.30 -4.36 11.92
N GLY A 327 10.34 -5.66 12.21
CA GLY A 327 11.32 -6.26 13.13
C GLY A 327 12.72 -6.44 12.53
N SER A 328 12.81 -6.59 11.20
CA SER A 328 14.09 -6.66 10.47
C SER A 328 14.62 -5.29 10.02
N GLY A 329 13.85 -4.22 10.24
CA GLY A 329 14.14 -2.86 9.79
C GLY A 329 13.74 -2.58 8.34
N TYR A 330 13.12 -1.43 8.10
CA TYR A 330 12.69 -1.00 6.77
C TYR A 330 13.88 -0.90 5.79
N GLY A 331 13.80 -1.64 4.69
CA GLY A 331 14.82 -1.68 3.63
C GLY A 331 15.72 -2.92 3.65
N THR A 332 15.68 -3.75 4.70
CA THR A 332 16.35 -5.07 4.73
C THR A 332 15.70 -6.00 3.69
N TYR A 333 14.38 -6.14 3.78
CA TYR A 333 13.53 -6.80 2.78
C TYR A 333 12.86 -5.75 1.89
N LEU A 334 12.59 -6.13 0.63
CA LEU A 334 11.57 -5.48 -0.16
C LEU A 334 10.18 -5.93 0.31
N HIS A 335 9.17 -5.10 0.12
CA HIS A 335 7.81 -5.42 0.59
C HIS A 335 7.29 -6.75 0.03
N GLY A 336 7.53 -7.02 -1.25
CA GLY A 336 7.12 -8.27 -1.90
C GLY A 336 7.79 -9.52 -1.33
N GLU A 337 9.04 -9.40 -0.86
CA GLU A 337 9.80 -10.51 -0.25
C GLU A 337 9.21 -10.87 1.12
N ALA A 338 8.89 -9.86 1.93
CA ALA A 338 8.24 -10.06 3.22
C ALA A 338 6.78 -10.57 3.06
N VAL A 339 6.06 -10.09 2.04
CA VAL A 339 4.73 -10.60 1.68
C VAL A 339 4.81 -12.04 1.13
N SER A 340 5.88 -12.42 0.42
CA SER A 340 6.13 -13.79 -0.01
C SER A 340 6.24 -14.74 1.19
N ILE A 341 7.23 -14.52 2.09
CA ILE A 341 7.40 -15.33 3.31
C ILE A 341 6.10 -15.35 4.12
N GLY A 342 5.45 -14.19 4.28
CA GLY A 342 4.19 -14.10 5.00
C GLY A 342 3.03 -14.85 4.34
N THR A 343 3.01 -14.96 3.01
CA THR A 343 2.01 -15.74 2.26
C THR A 343 2.23 -17.23 2.45
N VAL A 344 3.49 -17.66 2.49
CA VAL A 344 3.86 -19.04 2.85
C VAL A 344 3.46 -19.36 4.29
N MET A 345 3.73 -18.47 5.26
CA MET A 345 3.25 -18.62 6.64
C MET A 345 1.71 -18.74 6.70
N ALA A 346 0.98 -17.88 5.98
CA ALA A 346 -0.48 -17.96 5.91
C ALA A 346 -0.98 -19.28 5.30
N ALA A 347 -0.31 -19.81 4.27
CA ALA A 347 -0.63 -21.10 3.67
C ALA A 347 -0.31 -22.28 4.62
N THR A 348 0.86 -22.29 5.26
CA THR A 348 1.25 -23.32 6.23
C THR A 348 0.32 -23.34 7.45
N MET A 349 -0.11 -22.17 7.95
CA MET A 349 -1.14 -22.08 8.98
C MET A 349 -2.49 -22.63 8.50
N SER A 350 -2.89 -22.32 7.25
CA SER A 350 -4.12 -22.84 6.64
C SER A 350 -4.10 -24.37 6.49
N ALA A 351 -2.94 -24.95 6.15
CA ALA A 351 -2.75 -26.39 6.07
C ALA A 351 -2.74 -27.06 7.45
N ARG A 352 -2.06 -26.47 8.46
CA ARG A 352 -2.14 -26.91 9.88
C ARG A 352 -3.58 -26.94 10.40
N MET A 353 -4.43 -26.02 9.94
CA MET A 353 -5.86 -25.97 10.28
C MET A 353 -6.75 -26.91 9.44
N GLY A 354 -6.20 -27.65 8.47
CA GLY A 354 -6.96 -28.50 7.55
C GLY A 354 -7.90 -27.72 6.63
N TRP A 355 -7.60 -26.45 6.35
CA TRP A 355 -8.41 -25.56 5.49
C TRP A 355 -7.99 -25.60 4.03
N ILE A 356 -6.76 -26.01 3.74
CA ILE A 356 -6.25 -26.38 2.42
C ILE A 356 -5.54 -27.74 2.52
N ASP A 357 -5.35 -28.42 1.39
CA ASP A 357 -4.52 -29.62 1.34
C ASP A 357 -3.02 -29.30 1.16
N ASN A 358 -2.20 -30.35 1.28
CA ASN A 358 -0.74 -30.26 1.15
C ASN A 358 -0.25 -30.05 -0.29
N ASP A 359 -1.09 -30.22 -1.31
CA ASP A 359 -0.69 -30.05 -2.71
C ASP A 359 -0.91 -28.60 -3.17
N LEU A 360 -1.97 -27.94 -2.69
CA LEU A 360 -2.09 -26.48 -2.75
C LEU A 360 -0.97 -25.80 -1.94
N LEU A 361 -0.60 -26.32 -0.76
CA LEU A 361 0.55 -25.80 -0.01
C LEU A 361 1.85 -25.88 -0.84
N LYS A 362 2.16 -27.01 -1.47
CA LYS A 362 3.33 -27.15 -2.35
C LYS A 362 3.28 -26.19 -3.53
N ARG A 363 2.11 -25.96 -4.15
CA ARG A 363 1.96 -24.97 -5.24
C ARG A 363 2.30 -23.56 -4.79
N VAL A 364 1.93 -23.16 -3.56
CA VAL A 364 2.33 -21.86 -2.96
C VAL A 364 3.86 -21.74 -2.84
N TYR A 365 4.55 -22.77 -2.30
CA TYR A 365 6.02 -22.78 -2.23
C TYR A 365 6.65 -22.71 -3.63
N ASN A 366 6.28 -23.65 -4.51
CA ASN A 366 6.87 -23.83 -5.83
C ASN A 366 6.79 -22.57 -6.70
N ILE A 367 5.65 -21.86 -6.70
CA ILE A 367 5.47 -20.67 -7.55
C ILE A 367 6.29 -19.47 -7.04
N LEU A 368 6.45 -19.34 -5.72
CA LEU A 368 7.25 -18.26 -5.09
C LEU A 368 8.75 -18.52 -5.27
N GLU A 369 9.21 -19.77 -5.09
CA GLU A 369 10.58 -20.17 -5.43
C GLU A 369 10.88 -19.97 -6.93
N ALA A 370 9.96 -20.37 -7.82
CA ALA A 370 10.08 -20.13 -9.26
C ALA A 370 10.14 -18.63 -9.61
N ALA A 371 9.41 -17.79 -8.85
CA ALA A 371 9.45 -16.33 -8.96
C ALA A 371 10.73 -15.71 -8.36
N LYS A 372 11.65 -16.51 -7.82
CA LYS A 372 12.88 -16.11 -7.10
C LYS A 372 12.61 -15.32 -5.81
N GLN A 373 11.45 -15.52 -5.19
CA GLN A 373 11.09 -14.89 -3.92
C GLN A 373 11.46 -15.79 -2.73
N PRO A 374 11.81 -15.20 -1.57
CA PRO A 374 12.08 -15.99 -0.37
C PRO A 374 10.80 -16.59 0.20
N VAL A 375 10.89 -17.83 0.67
CA VAL A 375 9.80 -18.61 1.28
C VAL A 375 10.04 -18.94 2.76
N GLU A 376 11.23 -18.64 3.26
CA GLU A 376 11.75 -18.90 4.61
C GLU A 376 12.49 -17.65 5.12
N LEU A 377 12.66 -17.50 6.43
CA LEU A 377 13.55 -16.49 7.00
C LEU A 377 15.02 -16.98 6.98
N PRO A 378 16.00 -16.10 6.73
CA PRO A 378 17.41 -16.46 6.76
C PRO A 378 17.88 -16.70 8.20
N LEU A 379 18.95 -17.48 8.37
CA LEU A 379 19.42 -17.93 9.69
C LEU A 379 19.89 -16.78 10.61
N ASP A 380 20.31 -15.66 10.03
CA ASP A 380 20.76 -14.44 10.72
C ASP A 380 19.66 -13.38 10.88
N SER A 381 18.40 -13.75 10.62
CA SER A 381 17.23 -12.90 10.88
C SER A 381 17.15 -12.48 12.36
N PRO A 382 16.86 -11.20 12.67
CA PRO A 382 16.65 -10.75 14.05
C PRO A 382 15.27 -11.13 14.61
N MET A 383 14.41 -11.76 13.80
CA MET A 383 13.05 -12.16 14.19
C MET A 383 13.07 -13.37 15.13
N ASN A 384 12.37 -13.26 16.26
CA ASN A 384 12.05 -14.36 17.16
C ASN A 384 10.54 -14.36 17.46
N SER A 385 10.01 -15.41 18.08
CA SER A 385 8.56 -15.58 18.26
C SER A 385 7.90 -14.47 19.08
N GLU A 386 8.58 -13.94 20.10
CA GLU A 386 8.07 -12.87 20.96
C GLU A 386 7.91 -11.57 20.16
N LEU A 387 8.99 -11.13 19.50
CA LEU A 387 8.99 -9.95 18.62
C LEU A 387 7.98 -10.08 17.46
N PHE A 388 7.87 -11.27 16.86
CA PHE A 388 6.95 -11.50 15.74
C PHE A 388 5.49 -11.35 16.19
N LEU A 389 5.12 -11.97 17.32
CA LEU A 389 3.75 -11.92 17.84
C LEU A 389 3.36 -10.51 18.33
N ASP A 390 4.25 -9.79 19.00
CA ASP A 390 4.03 -8.39 19.43
C ASP A 390 3.81 -7.43 18.24
N LEU A 391 4.57 -7.62 17.15
CA LEU A 391 4.39 -6.85 15.92
C LEU A 391 3.09 -7.21 15.19
N MET A 392 2.69 -8.49 15.17
CA MET A 392 1.38 -8.92 14.64
C MET A 392 0.21 -8.35 15.45
N ALA A 393 0.34 -8.27 16.78
CA ALA A 393 -0.65 -7.67 17.67
C ALA A 393 -0.84 -6.14 17.46
N SER A 394 0.06 -5.51 16.71
CA SER A 394 0.02 -4.08 16.36
C SER A 394 -0.53 -3.79 14.94
N ASP A 395 -0.92 -4.81 14.17
CA ASP A 395 -1.44 -4.62 12.80
C ASP A 395 -2.86 -4.01 12.79
N LYS A 396 -3.08 -3.08 11.85
CA LYS A 396 -4.35 -2.37 11.58
C LYS A 396 -5.61 -3.26 11.46
N LYS A 397 -5.48 -4.58 11.26
CA LYS A 397 -6.59 -5.54 11.16
C LYS A 397 -7.17 -5.91 12.53
N VAL A 398 -6.44 -5.68 13.63
CA VAL A 398 -6.96 -5.85 14.99
C VAL A 398 -8.19 -4.98 15.18
N ALA A 399 -9.31 -5.59 15.59
CA ALA A 399 -10.54 -4.90 15.93
C ALA A 399 -11.03 -5.37 17.30
N ASP A 400 -11.37 -4.42 18.17
CA ASP A 400 -11.80 -4.67 19.56
C ASP A 400 -10.86 -5.61 20.36
N GLY A 401 -9.56 -5.59 20.02
CA GLY A 401 -8.52 -6.44 20.62
C GLY A 401 -8.35 -7.81 19.97
N GLN A 402 -9.20 -8.23 19.03
CA GLN A 402 -9.08 -9.50 18.30
C GLN A 402 -8.27 -9.30 17.02
N LEU A 403 -7.16 -10.04 16.89
CA LEU A 403 -6.41 -10.16 15.63
C LEU A 403 -7.24 -10.90 14.59
N ARG A 404 -7.22 -10.40 13.35
CA ARG A 404 -7.87 -11.02 12.19
C ARG A 404 -6.85 -11.20 11.06
N LEU A 405 -6.84 -12.40 10.49
CA LEU A 405 -5.90 -12.81 9.44
C LEU A 405 -6.63 -13.03 8.13
N ILE A 406 -5.88 -12.99 7.02
CA ILE A 406 -6.30 -13.55 5.74
C ILE A 406 -5.63 -14.91 5.61
N LEU A 407 -6.44 -15.96 5.47
CA LEU A 407 -6.00 -17.36 5.37
C LEU A 407 -6.64 -18.01 4.14
N LEU A 408 -5.99 -19.02 3.56
CA LEU A 408 -6.54 -19.78 2.44
C LEU A 408 -7.56 -20.80 2.96
N LYS A 409 -8.63 -21.05 2.20
CA LYS A 409 -9.69 -21.97 2.65
C LYS A 409 -10.52 -22.53 1.50
N GLY A 410 -10.48 -23.86 1.35
CA GLY A 410 -11.09 -24.58 0.24
C GLY A 410 -10.11 -24.77 -0.91
N GLU A 411 -10.63 -24.76 -2.13
CA GLU A 411 -9.86 -24.91 -3.37
C GLU A 411 -9.06 -23.63 -3.69
N LEU A 412 -8.11 -23.74 -4.62
CA LEU A 412 -7.31 -22.60 -5.12
C LEU A 412 -8.20 -21.42 -5.54
N GLY A 413 -7.73 -20.19 -5.32
CA GLY A 413 -8.53 -18.99 -5.57
C GLY A 413 -9.60 -18.72 -4.50
N ASN A 414 -9.46 -19.26 -3.28
CA ASN A 414 -10.36 -19.00 -2.17
C ASN A 414 -9.60 -18.67 -0.87
N CYS A 415 -9.99 -17.56 -0.24
CA CYS A 415 -9.46 -17.12 1.04
C CYS A 415 -10.57 -16.59 1.97
N VAL A 416 -10.26 -16.42 3.25
CA VAL A 416 -11.18 -15.88 4.25
C VAL A 416 -10.50 -14.83 5.12
N PHE A 417 -11.19 -13.71 5.37
CA PHE A 417 -10.83 -12.74 6.42
C PHE A 417 -11.50 -13.16 7.73
N THR A 418 -10.72 -13.54 8.74
CA THR A 418 -11.28 -14.17 9.94
C THR A 418 -10.46 -13.93 11.21
N GLY A 419 -11.16 -13.85 12.34
CA GLY A 419 -10.59 -14.01 13.69
C GLY A 419 -10.93 -15.37 14.32
N GLU A 420 -11.63 -16.23 13.61
CA GLU A 420 -12.02 -17.58 14.03
C GLU A 420 -10.96 -18.60 13.58
N PHE A 421 -9.80 -18.59 14.24
CA PHE A 421 -8.70 -19.53 14.01
C PHE A 421 -8.11 -20.07 15.31
N ASP A 422 -7.38 -21.19 15.25
CA ASP A 422 -6.66 -21.71 16.42
C ASP A 422 -5.40 -20.87 16.66
N HIS A 423 -5.34 -20.24 17.82
CA HIS A 423 -4.18 -19.45 18.26
C HIS A 423 -2.92 -20.33 18.40
N ASN A 424 -3.06 -21.62 18.70
CA ASN A 424 -1.92 -22.54 18.75
C ASN A 424 -1.34 -22.75 17.35
N ALA A 425 -2.19 -22.97 16.32
CA ALA A 425 -1.73 -23.10 14.94
C ALA A 425 -1.00 -21.84 14.43
N MET A 426 -1.40 -20.64 14.89
CA MET A 426 -0.68 -19.39 14.62
C MET A 426 0.70 -19.39 15.30
N VAL A 427 0.75 -19.66 16.61
CA VAL A 427 2.01 -19.66 17.40
C VAL A 427 2.97 -20.74 16.92
N GLU A 428 2.49 -21.94 16.57
CA GLU A 428 3.28 -23.01 15.99
C GLU A 428 3.85 -22.63 14.61
N THR A 429 3.05 -22.00 13.75
CA THR A 429 3.54 -21.49 12.46
C THR A 429 4.62 -20.42 12.63
N VAL A 430 4.43 -19.48 13.56
CA VAL A 430 5.46 -18.47 13.87
C VAL A 430 6.73 -19.15 14.40
N ASN A 431 6.58 -20.10 15.33
CA ASN A 431 7.70 -20.85 15.90
C ASN A 431 8.49 -21.63 14.84
N ASP A 432 7.84 -22.33 13.91
CA ASP A 432 8.54 -23.09 12.86
C ASP A 432 9.44 -22.17 12.02
N PHE A 433 8.95 -20.98 11.63
CA PHE A 433 9.65 -20.04 10.75
C PHE A 433 10.78 -19.24 11.43
N VAL A 434 10.87 -19.22 12.77
CA VAL A 434 11.96 -18.54 13.50
C VAL A 434 12.87 -19.51 14.27
N ALA A 435 12.38 -20.70 14.64
CA ALA A 435 13.22 -21.77 15.21
C ALA A 435 14.20 -22.33 14.18
N GLU A 436 13.93 -22.16 12.88
CA GLU A 436 14.91 -22.40 11.82
C GLU A 436 16.08 -21.41 11.90
N CYS A 437 15.85 -20.13 12.24
CA CYS A 437 16.91 -19.17 12.54
C CYS A 437 17.73 -19.58 13.78
N GLU A 438 17.09 -20.13 14.81
CA GLU A 438 17.77 -20.70 15.98
C GLU A 438 18.44 -22.08 15.73
N GLY A 439 18.42 -22.58 14.49
CA GLY A 439 19.09 -23.82 14.08
C GLY A 439 18.35 -25.12 14.44
N GLN A 440 17.07 -25.05 14.81
CA GLN A 440 16.23 -26.20 15.18
C GLN A 440 15.24 -26.57 14.08
N SER A 441 15.74 -26.93 12.89
CA SER A 441 14.88 -27.20 11.73
C SER A 441 13.89 -28.35 11.94
N ARG A 442 12.67 -28.11 11.45
CA ARG A 442 11.56 -29.08 11.41
C ARG A 442 10.91 -29.21 10.03
N LEU A 443 11.14 -28.27 9.10
CA LEU A 443 10.38 -28.20 7.85
C LEU A 443 10.93 -29.05 6.69
N MET A 444 12.02 -29.80 6.89
CA MET A 444 12.60 -30.76 5.92
C MET A 444 11.70 -31.97 5.55
N ALA A 445 10.39 -31.90 5.79
CA ALA A 445 9.41 -32.91 5.40
C ALA A 445 8.50 -32.48 4.22
N LEU A 446 8.67 -31.26 3.70
CA LEU A 446 7.90 -30.71 2.58
C LEU A 446 8.75 -30.35 1.34
N LYS A 447 10.08 -30.51 1.44
CA LYS A 447 11.06 -30.48 0.34
C LYS A 447 11.43 -31.91 -0.07
#